data_AF-A0A1G9X6L0-F1
#
_entry.id   AF-A0A1G9X6L0-F1
#
_cell.length_a   1.000
_cell.length_b   1.000
_cell.length_c   1.000
_cell.angle_alpha   90.00
_cell.angle_beta   90.00
_cell.angle_gamma   90.00
#
_symmetry.space_group_name_H-M   'P 1'
#
loop_
_entity.id
_entity.type
_entity.pdbx_description
1 polymer ?
#
loop_
_entity_poly.entity_id
_entity_poly.type
_entity_poly.pdbx_seq_one_letter_code
_entity_poly.pdbx_strand_id
1 'polypeptide(L)' 'MHAPIEDLERRERERGDRTIGEARFHLKTHDYCAYDLEVDTRDPTDQIAARIVDAWLKRQSLRP' A
#
# COMPACT_ATOMS: atom_id res chain seq x y z
N MET A 1 -0.48 2.64 -1.44
CA MET A 1 -0.91 1.28 -1.06
C MET A 1 -1.91 1.43 0.07
N HIS A 2 -3.06 0.78 -0.01
CA HIS A 2 -4.16 0.92 0.94
C HIS A 2 -4.63 -0.45 1.44
N ALA A 3 -5.30 -0.43 2.59
CA ALA A 3 -6.12 -1.53 3.11
C ALA A 3 -7.14 -0.96 4.10
N PRO A 4 -8.26 -1.65 4.33
CA PRO A 4 -9.15 -1.34 5.44
C PRO A 4 -8.41 -1.40 6.78
N ILE A 5 -8.78 -0.53 7.72
CA ILE A 5 -8.12 -0.46 9.03
C ILE A 5 -8.24 -1.77 9.81
N GLU A 6 -9.35 -2.49 9.63
CA GLU A 6 -9.61 -3.77 10.28
C GLU A 6 -8.59 -4.84 9.84
N ASP A 7 -8.24 -4.85 8.55
CA ASP A 7 -7.21 -5.73 8.00
C ASP A 7 -5.82 -5.36 8.53
N LEU A 8 -5.53 -4.07 8.63
CA LEU A 8 -4.25 -3.57 9.14
C LEU A 8 -4.06 -3.94 10.62
N GLU A 9 -5.09 -3.74 11.46
CA GLU A 9 -5.05 -4.09 12.88
C GLU A 9 -4.99 -5.61 13.11
N ARG A 10 -5.68 -6.42 12.28
CA ARG A 10 -5.55 -7.88 12.31
C ARG A 10 -4.13 -8.33 11.97
N ARG A 11 -3.57 -7.84 10.86
CA ARG A 11 -2.19 -8.16 10.40
C ARG A 11 -1.14 -7.69 11.41
N GLU A 12 -1.36 -6.57 12.09
CA GLU A 12 -0.50 -6.08 13.17
C GLU A 12 -0.43 -7.08 14.33
N ARG A 13 -1.57 -7.61 14.77
CA ARG A 13 -1.65 -8.65 15.81
C ARG A 13 -0.98 -9.95 15.37
N GLU A 14 -1.25 -10.38 14.15
CA GLU A 14 -0.67 -11.61 13.57
C GLU A 14 0.85 -11.55 13.46
N ARG A 15 1.42 -10.37 13.19
CA ARG A 15 2.88 -10.24 13.08
C ARG A 15 3.60 -10.41 14.42
N GLY A 16 2.95 -10.03 15.53
CA GLY A 16 3.41 -10.30 16.89
C GLY A 16 4.63 -9.50 17.38
N ASP A 17 5.27 -8.72 16.52
CA ASP A 17 6.46 -7.90 16.82
C ASP A 17 6.19 -6.38 16.76
N ARG A 18 4.91 -5.96 16.58
CA ARG A 18 4.49 -4.55 16.62
C ARG A 18 3.99 -4.10 17.97
N THR A 19 4.10 -2.79 18.19
CA THR A 19 3.28 -2.12 19.21
C THR A 19 1.85 -2.02 18.69
N ILE A 20 0.89 -2.56 19.43
CA ILE A 20 -0.52 -2.50 19.04
C ILE A 20 -1.00 -1.05 18.96
N GLY A 21 -1.67 -0.70 17.86
CA GLY A 21 -2.17 0.66 17.57
C GLY A 21 -1.31 1.44 16.58
N GLU A 22 -0.13 0.95 16.20
CA GLU A 22 0.71 1.57 15.17
C GLU A 22 0.02 1.60 13.80
N ALA A 23 -0.76 0.57 13.47
CA ALA A 23 -1.51 0.48 12.21
C ALA A 23 -2.46 1.68 12.03
N ARG A 24 -3.21 2.01 13.09
CA ARG A 24 -4.12 3.16 13.11
C ARG A 24 -3.37 4.48 13.13
N PHE A 25 -2.33 4.57 13.95
CA PHE A 25 -1.55 5.81 14.07
C PHE A 25 -0.91 6.24 12.74
N HIS A 26 -0.43 5.29 11.94
CA HIS A 26 0.23 5.57 10.66
C HIS A 26 -0.74 5.76 9.48
N LEU A 27 -2.04 5.50 9.61
CA LEU A 27 -2.98 5.64 8.50
C LEU A 27 -3.02 7.07 7.93
N LYS A 28 -2.83 8.07 8.81
CA LYS A 28 -2.73 9.49 8.46
C LYS A 28 -1.61 9.83 7.47
N THR A 29 -0.62 8.94 7.29
CA THR A 29 0.51 9.19 6.38
C THR A 29 0.06 9.36 4.93
N HIS A 30 -1.08 8.78 4.55
CA HIS A 30 -1.63 8.91 3.20
C HIS A 30 -2.23 10.29 2.91
N ASP A 31 -2.53 11.12 3.92
CA ASP A 31 -3.20 12.41 3.73
C ASP A 31 -2.26 13.52 3.22
N TYR A 32 -0.95 13.27 3.18
CA TYR A 32 0.07 14.29 2.90
C TYR A 32 0.78 14.12 1.56
N CYS A 33 0.44 13.08 0.77
CA CYS A 33 1.09 12.79 -0.50
C CYS A 33 0.07 12.39 -1.57
N ALA A 34 0.27 12.89 -2.80
CA ALA A 34 -0.38 12.34 -3.99
C ALA A 34 0.49 11.24 -4.61
N TYR A 35 -0.14 10.20 -5.15
CA TYR A 35 0.55 9.08 -5.79
C TYR A 35 0.17 8.99 -7.27
N ASP A 36 1.13 8.64 -8.12
CA ASP A 36 0.87 8.33 -9.54
C ASP A 36 0.03 7.04 -9.70
N LEU A 37 0.05 6.17 -8.68
CA LEU A 37 -0.67 4.90 -8.66
C LEU A 37 -1.08 4.54 -7.22
N GLU A 38 -2.35 4.18 -7.06
CA GLU A 38 -2.89 3.59 -5.85
C GLU A 38 -3.21 2.10 -6.07
N VAL A 39 -2.92 1.29 -5.06
CA VAL A 39 -3.16 -0.16 -5.05
C VAL A 39 -3.72 -0.57 -3.69
N ASP A 40 -4.54 -1.62 -3.68
CA ASP A 40 -5.16 -2.17 -2.48
C ASP A 40 -4.51 -3.52 -2.14
N THR A 41 -4.05 -3.68 -0.91
CA THR A 41 -3.35 -4.90 -0.45
C THR A 41 -4.29 -6.03 -0.05
N ARG A 42 -5.58 -5.93 -0.39
CA ARG A 42 -6.51 -7.06 -0.46
C ARG A 42 -6.35 -7.85 -1.76
N ASP A 43 -5.79 -7.22 -2.81
CA ASP A 43 -5.46 -7.91 -4.05
C ASP A 43 -4.26 -8.86 -3.85
N PRO A 44 -4.11 -9.91 -4.68
CA PRO A 44 -2.94 -10.77 -4.65
C PRO A 44 -1.63 -10.00 -4.90
N THR A 45 -0.58 -10.35 -4.15
CA THR A 45 0.71 -9.64 -4.17
C THR A 45 1.35 -9.60 -5.56
N ASP A 46 1.28 -10.69 -6.31
CA ASP A 46 1.80 -10.80 -7.68
C ASP A 46 1.08 -9.84 -8.64
N GLN A 47 -0.23 -9.69 -8.49
CA GLN A 47 -1.02 -8.76 -9.30
C GLN A 47 -0.70 -7.30 -8.95
N ILE A 48 -0.56 -6.97 -7.67
CA ILE A 48 -0.14 -5.63 -7.23
C ILE A 48 1.24 -5.30 -7.79
N ALA A 49 2.20 -6.24 -7.69
CA ALA A 49 3.55 -6.05 -8.20
C ALA A 49 3.56 -5.83 -9.72
N ALA A 50 2.80 -6.63 -10.48
CA ALA A 50 2.66 -6.47 -11.91
C ALA A 50 2.11 -5.08 -12.29
N ARG A 51 1.07 -4.61 -11.59
CA ARG A 51 0.49 -3.27 -11.81
C ARG A 51 1.50 -2.14 -11.56
N ILE A 52 2.32 -2.26 -10.52
CA ILE A 52 3.36 -1.27 -10.19
C ILE A 52 4.43 -1.26 -11.29
N VAL A 53 4.90 -2.43 -11.73
CA VAL A 53 5.89 -2.56 -12.81
C VAL A 53 5.35 -1.96 -14.12
N ASP A 54 4.11 -2.27 -14.48
CA ASP A 54 3.47 -1.73 -15.68
C ASP A 54 3.34 -0.20 -15.65
N ALA A 55 2.92 0.36 -14.52
CA ALA A 55 2.82 1.81 -14.34
C ALA A 55 4.20 2.48 -14.47
N TRP A 56 5.23 1.86 -13.90
CA TRP A 56 6.61 2.33 -13.99
C TRP A 56 7.14 2.33 -15.43
N LEU A 57 6.94 1.24 -16.17
CA LEU A 57 7.37 1.14 -17.58
C LEU A 57 6.64 2.14 -18.47
N LYS A 58 5.33 2.33 -18.29
CA LYS A 58 4.55 3.34 -19.01
C LYS A 58 5.06 4.75 -18.74
N ARG A 59 5.40 5.07 -17.48
CA ARG A 59 5.99 6.37 -17.13
C ARG A 59 7.30 6.64 -17.89
N GLN A 60 8.14 5.62 -18.09
CA GLN A 60 9.39 5.79 -18.84
C GLN A 60 9.16 6.05 -20.33
N SER A 61 8.17 5.38 -20.94
CA SER A 61 7.78 5.61 -22.35
C SER A 61 7.18 6.99 -22.62
N LEU A 62 6.77 7.71 -21.57
CA LEU A 62 6.18 9.05 -21.65
C LEU A 62 7.18 10.19 -21.41
N ARG A 63 8.46 9.88 -21.14
CA ARG A 63 9.52 10.90 -21.08
C ARG A 63 10.00 11.22 -22.50
N PRO A 64 9.97 12.49 -22.94
CA PRO A 64 10.50 12.90 -24.24
C PRO A 64 12.03 12.72 -24.32
#